data_AF-A0A6I3FNH2-F1
#
_entry.id   AF-A0A6I3FNH2-F1
#
_cell.length_a   1.000
_cell.length_b   1.000
_cell.length_c   1.000
_cell.angle_alpha   90.00
_cell.angle_beta   90.00
_cell.angle_gamma   90.00
#
_symmetry.space_group_name_H-M   'P 1'
#
loop_
_entity.id
_entity.type
_entity.pdbx_description
1 polymer ?
#
loop_
_entity_poly.entity_id
_entity_poly.type
_entity_poly.pdbx_seq_one_letter_code
_entity_poly.pdbx_strand_id
1 'polypeptide(L)'
;AGLGTTGTLMGAGKYLREVKPDVQIIAAEPRYGEVVYGLRNIDEGFVPELYDASVLTRRFSVGAEDSVRRVRDLLHTEGIFAGISTGAILHAALAIAKEAADAGRDADIAFIVCDGGWKYLSTGIYGNDLEAATEELDGTLWA
;
A
#
# COMPACT_ATOMS: atom_id res chain seq x y z
N ALA A 1 -5.49 -2.80 1.57
CA ALA A 1 -4.34 -3.11 2.45
C ALA A 1 -3.14 -3.51 1.59
N GLY A 2 -1.93 -3.54 2.15
CA GLY A 2 -0.72 -3.89 1.41
C GLY A 2 -0.60 -5.39 1.17
N LEU A 3 -0.01 -5.77 0.03
CA LEU A 3 0.25 -7.17 -0.31
C LEU A 3 1.68 -7.56 0.08
N GLY A 4 1.81 -8.32 1.17
CA GLY A 4 3.07 -8.91 1.66
C GLY A 4 2.93 -10.43 1.83
N THR A 5 2.75 -10.92 3.06
CA THR A 5 2.39 -12.33 3.32
C THR A 5 0.95 -12.68 2.92
N THR A 6 0.16 -11.68 2.54
CA THR A 6 -1.29 -11.71 2.19
C THR A 6 -2.24 -11.95 3.36
N GLY A 7 -1.77 -12.34 4.55
CA GLY A 7 -2.62 -12.69 5.69
C GLY A 7 -3.67 -11.63 6.06
N THR A 8 -3.32 -10.34 6.04
CA THR A 8 -4.27 -9.24 6.30
C THR A 8 -5.40 -9.20 5.26
N LEU A 9 -5.06 -9.22 3.98
CA LEU A 9 -6.03 -9.19 2.89
C LEU A 9 -6.93 -10.42 2.91
N MET A 10 -6.34 -11.59 3.17
CA MET A 10 -7.05 -12.87 3.15
C MET A 10 -7.98 -13.01 4.35
N GLY A 11 -7.46 -12.79 5.57
CA GLY A 11 -8.23 -12.93 6.80
C GLY A 11 -9.33 -11.89 6.90
N ALA A 12 -8.98 -10.60 6.80
CA ALA A 12 -9.97 -9.53 6.87
C ALA A 12 -10.92 -9.55 5.67
N GLY A 13 -10.42 -9.85 4.46
CA GLY A 13 -11.24 -9.88 3.26
C GLY A 13 -12.32 -10.97 3.28
N LYS A 14 -11.96 -12.19 3.73
CA LYS A 14 -12.93 -13.29 3.90
C LYS A 14 -14.02 -12.90 4.90
N TYR A 15 -13.63 -12.44 6.08
CA TYR A 15 -14.58 -12.01 7.11
C TYR A 15 -15.48 -10.85 6.65
N LEU A 16 -14.90 -9.81 6.04
CA LEU A 16 -15.67 -8.65 5.57
C LEU A 16 -16.68 -9.04 4.50
N ARG A 17 -16.37 -10.00 3.63
CA ARG A 17 -17.32 -10.50 2.63
C ARG A 17 -18.45 -11.35 3.24
N GLU A 18 -18.21 -12.04 4.35
CA GLU A 18 -19.27 -12.74 5.09
C GLU A 18 -20.30 -11.74 5.65
N VAL A 19 -19.85 -10.59 6.18
CA VAL A 19 -20.72 -9.60 6.81
C VAL A 19 -21.25 -8.52 5.85
N LYS A 20 -20.53 -8.24 4.77
CA LYS A 20 -20.87 -7.25 3.73
C LYS A 20 -20.47 -7.79 2.36
N PRO A 21 -21.32 -8.60 1.69
CA PRO A 21 -20.97 -9.29 0.45
C PRO A 21 -20.47 -8.39 -0.69
N ASP A 22 -20.98 -7.16 -0.78
CA ASP A 22 -20.61 -6.20 -1.83
C ASP A 22 -19.33 -5.41 -1.51
N VAL A 23 -18.64 -5.72 -0.41
CA VAL A 23 -17.39 -5.04 -0.04
C VAL A 23 -16.29 -5.31 -1.06
N GLN A 24 -15.57 -4.25 -1.43
CA GLN A 24 -14.40 -4.38 -2.29
C GLN A 24 -13.13 -4.59 -1.46
N ILE A 25 -12.35 -5.60 -1.81
CA ILE A 25 -11.07 -5.89 -1.18
C ILE A 25 -9.96 -5.52 -2.16
N ILE A 26 -9.25 -4.43 -1.84
CA ILE A 26 -8.22 -3.86 -2.71
C ILE A 26 -6.83 -4.12 -2.11
N ALA A 27 -5.97 -4.74 -2.91
CA ALA A 27 -4.57 -4.95 -2.58
C ALA A 27 -3.72 -3.83 -3.18
N ALA A 28 -2.88 -3.16 -2.37
CA ALA A 28 -1.80 -2.32 -2.86
C ALA A 28 -0.53 -3.15 -3.00
N GLU A 29 0.01 -3.19 -4.20
CA GLU A 29 1.12 -4.03 -4.62
C GLU A 29 2.19 -3.15 -5.27
N PRO A 30 3.49 -3.35 -5.01
CA PRO A 30 4.54 -2.60 -5.68
C PRO A 30 4.49 -2.82 -7.19
N ARG A 31 4.88 -1.81 -7.97
CA ARG A 31 5.09 -1.97 -9.40
C ARG A 31 6.20 -3.00 -9.65
N TYR A 32 6.03 -3.77 -10.72
CA TYR A 32 7.02 -4.79 -11.10
C TYR A 32 8.41 -4.19 -11.21
N GLY A 33 9.38 -4.77 -10.50
CA GLY A 33 10.76 -4.31 -10.45
C GLY A 33 11.04 -3.18 -9.46
N GLU A 34 10.03 -2.64 -8.79
CA GLU A 34 10.19 -1.59 -7.77
C GLU A 34 10.04 -2.14 -6.35
N VAL A 35 10.81 -1.59 -5.41
CA VAL A 35 10.78 -2.04 -4.02
C VAL A 35 9.94 -1.10 -3.17
N VAL A 36 8.89 -1.64 -2.56
CA VAL A 36 8.17 -0.99 -1.45
C VAL A 36 8.31 -1.86 -0.21
N TYR A 37 9.01 -1.35 0.82
CA TYR A 37 9.36 -2.14 2.00
C TYR A 37 8.14 -2.81 2.65
N GLY A 38 8.22 -4.13 2.84
CA GLY A 38 7.16 -4.95 3.42
C GLY A 38 6.08 -5.40 2.44
N LEU A 39 6.14 -4.97 1.17
CA LEU A 39 5.24 -5.42 0.12
C LEU A 39 5.97 -6.34 -0.87
N ARG A 40 5.20 -7.11 -1.64
CA ARG A 40 5.66 -8.07 -2.64
C ARG A 40 4.82 -7.94 -3.89
N ASN A 41 5.43 -8.13 -5.05
CA ASN A 41 4.70 -8.34 -6.29
C ASN A 41 4.58 -9.86 -6.54
N ILE A 42 3.35 -10.35 -6.71
CA ILE A 42 3.06 -11.79 -6.95
C ILE A 42 3.65 -12.26 -8.29
N ASP A 43 3.77 -11.37 -9.26
CA ASP A 43 4.25 -11.68 -10.61
C ASP A 43 5.79 -11.75 -10.69
N GLU A 44 6.51 -11.40 -9.60
CA GLU A 44 7.97 -11.54 -9.46
C GLU A 44 8.42 -12.96 -9.03
N GLY A 45 7.48 -13.89 -8.93
CA GLY A 45 7.77 -15.32 -8.79
C GLY A 45 7.70 -15.88 -7.36
N PHE A 46 7.34 -15.06 -6.37
CA PHE A 46 7.02 -15.53 -5.02
C PHE A 46 5.56 -15.27 -4.67
N VAL A 47 4.75 -16.35 -4.66
CA VAL A 47 3.35 -16.32 -4.27
C VAL A 47 3.20 -16.92 -2.87
N PRO A 48 2.79 -16.15 -1.84
CA PRO A 48 2.59 -16.69 -0.50
C PRO A 48 1.52 -17.78 -0.46
N GLU A 49 1.70 -18.80 0.38
CA GLU A 49 0.77 -19.93 0.51
C GLU A 49 -0.66 -19.53 0.90
N LEU A 50 -0.79 -18.42 1.63
CA LEU A 50 -2.09 -17.89 2.05
C LEU A 50 -2.86 -17.20 0.91
N TYR A 51 -2.20 -16.89 -0.20
CA TYR A 51 -2.77 -16.07 -1.27
C TYR A 51 -3.93 -16.78 -1.96
N ASP A 52 -5.09 -16.14 -1.94
CA ASP A 52 -6.29 -16.57 -2.64
C ASP A 52 -6.81 -15.37 -3.46
N ALA A 53 -6.55 -15.42 -4.77
CA ALA A 53 -6.94 -14.36 -5.69
C ALA A 53 -8.46 -14.11 -5.70
N SER A 54 -9.27 -15.11 -5.35
CA SER A 54 -10.73 -14.97 -5.31
C SER A 54 -11.20 -14.00 -4.23
N VAL A 55 -10.41 -13.80 -3.17
CA VAL A 55 -10.72 -12.85 -2.07
C VAL A 55 -10.53 -11.40 -2.49
N LEU A 56 -9.71 -11.13 -3.50
CA LEU A 56 -9.45 -9.77 -3.96
C LEU A 56 -10.48 -9.34 -5.00
N THR A 57 -10.89 -8.08 -4.93
CA THR A 57 -11.65 -7.43 -6.00
C THR A 57 -10.69 -6.90 -7.06
N ARG A 58 -9.57 -6.30 -6.62
CA ARG A 58 -8.57 -5.71 -7.51
C ARG A 58 -7.20 -5.64 -6.82
N ARG A 59 -6.14 -5.78 -7.62
CA ARG A 59 -4.77 -5.40 -7.25
C ARG A 59 -4.46 -4.04 -7.88
N PHE A 60 -3.86 -3.16 -7.10
CA PHE A 60 -3.47 -1.81 -7.51
C PHE A 60 -1.95 -1.72 -7.42
N SER A 61 -1.32 -1.53 -8.59
CA SER A 61 0.13 -1.40 -8.69
C SER A 61 0.55 0.02 -8.33
N VAL A 62 1.49 0.16 -7.39
CA VAL A 62 1.97 1.44 -6.86
C VAL A 62 3.48 1.51 -6.96
N GLY A 63 3.99 2.62 -7.50
CA GLY A 63 5.44 2.85 -7.54
C GLY A 63 6.01 3.32 -6.20
N ALA A 64 7.31 3.14 -6.00
CA ALA A 64 8.03 3.58 -4.81
C ALA A 64 7.92 5.10 -4.60
N GLU A 65 8.11 5.89 -5.66
CA GLU A 65 7.98 7.36 -5.60
C GLU A 65 6.59 7.78 -5.11
N ASP A 66 5.55 7.15 -5.64
CA ASP A 66 4.17 7.40 -5.23
C ASP A 66 3.92 6.99 -3.78
N SER A 67 4.50 5.89 -3.33
CA SER A 67 4.44 5.46 -1.94
C SER A 67 5.11 6.49 -1.02
N VAL A 68 6.31 6.96 -1.36
CA VAL A 68 7.04 7.98 -0.58
C VAL A 68 6.28 9.30 -0.57
N ARG A 69 5.77 9.74 -1.72
CA ARG A 69 4.95 10.96 -1.83
C ARG A 69 3.75 10.89 -0.90
N ARG A 70 2.99 9.78 -0.94
CA ARG A 70 1.77 9.63 -0.13
C ARG A 70 2.02 9.52 1.36
N VAL A 71 3.09 8.87 1.80
CA VAL A 71 3.39 8.80 3.24
C VAL A 71 3.81 10.18 3.78
N ARG A 72 4.50 10.99 2.96
CA ARG A 72 4.80 12.39 3.30
C ARG A 72 3.54 13.25 3.31
N ASP A 73 2.67 13.12 2.30
CA ASP A 73 1.38 13.83 2.25
C ASP A 73 0.54 13.54 3.49
N LEU A 74 0.49 12.26 3.91
CA LEU A 74 -0.25 11.81 5.09
C LEU A 74 0.27 12.46 6.37
N LEU A 75 1.59 12.57 6.53
CA LEU A 75 2.19 13.28 7.66
C LEU A 75 1.84 14.77 7.63
N HIS A 76 1.98 15.45 6.49
CA HIS A 76 1.78 16.89 6.40
C HIS A 76 0.32 17.30 6.50
N THR A 77 -0.60 16.49 5.97
CA THR A 77 -2.04 16.81 5.92
C THR A 77 -2.75 16.38 7.19
N GLU A 78 -2.46 15.17 7.69
CA GLU A 78 -3.20 14.55 8.78
C GLU A 78 -2.38 14.35 10.07
N GLY A 79 -1.07 14.66 10.04
CA GLY A 79 -0.17 14.47 11.20
C GLY A 79 0.18 13.00 11.49
N ILE A 80 -0.16 12.08 10.60
CA ILE A 80 0.04 10.64 10.82
C ILE A 80 1.43 10.24 10.29
N PHE A 81 2.34 9.95 11.22
CA PHE A 81 3.69 9.47 10.89
C PHE A 81 3.75 7.95 10.68
N ALA A 82 3.45 7.52 9.45
CA ALA A 82 3.35 6.11 9.06
C ALA A 82 4.60 5.59 8.34
N GLY A 83 4.75 4.27 8.20
CA GLY A 83 5.79 3.64 7.39
C GLY A 83 5.49 3.58 5.88
N ILE A 84 6.51 3.25 5.08
CA ILE A 84 6.48 3.38 3.61
C ILE A 84 5.31 2.63 2.98
N SER A 85 5.07 1.37 3.37
CA SER A 85 3.96 0.57 2.81
C SER A 85 2.59 1.22 2.97
N THR A 86 2.40 2.04 4.01
CA THR A 86 1.17 2.82 4.21
C THR A 86 0.98 3.83 3.10
N GLY A 87 2.05 4.42 2.58
CA GLY A 87 2.01 5.32 1.43
C GLY A 87 1.42 4.64 0.19
N ALA A 88 1.86 3.42 -0.12
CA ALA A 88 1.31 2.66 -1.24
C ALA A 88 -0.18 2.32 -1.02
N ILE A 89 -0.53 1.94 0.20
CA ILE A 89 -1.92 1.66 0.58
C ILE A 89 -2.80 2.91 0.43
N LEU A 90 -2.32 4.06 0.89
CA LEU A 90 -3.02 5.34 0.78
C LEU A 90 -3.13 5.77 -0.68
N HIS A 91 -2.10 5.55 -1.49
CA HIS A 91 -2.15 5.84 -2.92
C HIS A 91 -3.31 5.08 -3.60
N ALA A 92 -3.40 3.76 -3.35
CA ALA A 92 -4.50 2.95 -3.85
C ALA A 92 -5.86 3.41 -3.31
N ALA A 93 -5.96 3.74 -2.02
CA ALA A 93 -7.20 4.23 -1.41
C ALA A 93 -7.68 5.54 -2.03
N LEU A 94 -6.79 6.51 -2.24
CA LEU A 94 -7.11 7.79 -2.88
C LEU A 94 -7.53 7.61 -4.35
N ALA A 95 -6.91 6.68 -5.08
CA ALA A 95 -7.33 6.36 -6.43
C ALA A 95 -8.76 5.80 -6.48
N ILE A 96 -9.09 4.86 -5.59
CA ILE A 96 -10.45 4.30 -5.48
C ILE A 96 -11.46 5.37 -5.02
N ALA A 97 -11.08 6.24 -4.09
CA ALA A 97 -11.91 7.37 -3.64
C ALA A 97 -12.22 8.31 -4.81
N LYS A 98 -11.22 8.63 -5.62
CA LYS A 98 -11.38 9.44 -6.82
C LYS A 98 -12.30 8.78 -7.84
N GLU A 99 -12.13 7.48 -8.11
CA GLU A 99 -13.01 6.72 -9.01
C GLU A 99 -14.48 6.71 -8.54
N ALA A 100 -14.71 6.65 -7.21
CA ALA A 100 -16.06 6.74 -6.64
C ALA A 100 -16.65 8.15 -6.77
N ALA A 101 -15.86 9.17 -6.43
CA ALA A 101 -16.26 10.58 -6.53
C ALA A 101 -16.58 10.99 -7.97
N ASP A 102 -15.72 10.64 -8.93
CA ASP A 102 -15.92 10.92 -10.36
C ASP A 102 -17.19 10.24 -10.90
N ALA A 103 -17.58 9.11 -10.31
CA ALA A 103 -18.81 8.38 -10.64
C ALA A 103 -20.04 8.82 -9.85
N GLY A 104 -19.92 9.83 -8.97
CA GLY A 104 -21.01 10.28 -8.10
C GLY A 104 -21.50 9.21 -7.11
N ARG A 105 -20.61 8.29 -6.69
CA ARG A 105 -20.92 7.21 -5.74
C ARG A 105 -20.32 7.52 -4.38
N ASP A 106 -21.13 7.38 -3.34
CA ASP A 106 -20.64 7.40 -1.96
C ASP A 106 -19.79 6.16 -1.68
N ALA A 107 -18.67 6.36 -0.97
CA ALA A 107 -17.75 5.28 -0.61
C ALA A 107 -17.11 5.53 0.76
N ASP A 108 -17.31 4.59 1.68
CA ASP A 108 -16.53 4.49 2.92
C ASP A 108 -15.32 3.58 2.69
N ILE A 109 -14.12 4.17 2.75
CA ILE A 109 -12.86 3.47 2.44
C ILE A 109 -12.03 3.34 3.71
N ALA A 110 -11.90 2.12 4.20
CA ALA A 110 -10.95 1.78 5.26
C ALA A 110 -9.62 1.33 4.65
N PHE A 111 -8.51 1.89 5.14
CA PHE A 111 -7.17 1.47 4.78
C PHE A 111 -6.32 1.24 6.04
N ILE A 112 -5.20 0.53 5.89
CA ILE A 112 -4.38 0.09 7.03
C ILE A 112 -3.10 0.92 7.07
N VAL A 113 -2.83 1.49 8.25
CA VAL A 113 -1.51 2.01 8.62
C VAL A 113 -0.74 0.87 9.31
N CYS A 114 0.24 0.30 8.62
CA CYS A 114 0.87 -0.96 9.05
C CYS A 114 1.85 -0.79 10.22
N ASP A 115 2.53 0.36 10.27
CA ASP A 115 3.48 0.73 11.32
C ASP A 115 3.76 2.25 11.29
N GLY A 116 4.50 2.74 12.29
CA GLY A 116 4.98 4.12 12.34
C GLY A 116 6.26 4.35 11.53
N GLY A 117 6.49 5.60 11.12
CA GLY A 117 7.63 5.99 10.27
C GLY A 117 9.01 5.86 10.92
N TRP A 118 9.08 5.63 12.24
CA TRP A 118 10.32 5.63 13.03
C TRP A 118 11.41 4.70 12.51
N LYS A 119 11.03 3.51 12.03
CA LYS A 119 11.96 2.49 11.51
C LYS A 119 12.64 2.89 10.19
N TYR A 120 12.11 3.92 9.53
CA TYR A 120 12.54 4.34 8.20
C TYR A 120 13.28 5.70 8.22
N LEU A 121 13.52 6.29 9.39
CA LEU A 121 14.26 7.55 9.49
C LEU A 121 15.69 7.45 8.94
N SER A 122 16.32 6.28 9.07
CA SER A 122 17.67 6.02 8.56
C SER A 122 17.73 5.80 7.04
N THR A 123 16.59 5.75 6.35
CA THR A 123 16.54 5.52 4.90
C THR A 123 16.41 6.81 4.09
N GLY A 124 16.52 7.99 4.73
CA GLY A 124 16.46 9.30 4.06
C GLY A 124 15.08 9.74 3.56
N ILE A 125 14.07 8.85 3.58
CA ILE A 125 12.75 9.06 2.96
C ILE A 125 11.93 10.22 3.51
N TYR A 126 12.27 10.81 4.66
CA TYR A 126 11.57 11.95 5.24
C TYR A 126 12.38 13.26 5.19
N GLY A 127 13.68 13.18 4.89
CA GLY A 127 14.58 14.34 4.92
C GLY A 127 15.07 14.79 3.55
N ASN A 128 15.24 13.84 2.62
CA ASN A 128 15.78 14.11 1.29
C ASN A 128 14.70 14.61 0.32
N ASP A 129 15.09 15.17 -0.83
CA ASP A 129 14.15 15.39 -1.93
C ASP A 129 13.53 14.06 -2.40
N LEU A 130 12.42 14.13 -3.13
CA LEU A 130 11.61 12.96 -3.46
C LEU A 130 12.36 11.97 -4.38
N GLU A 131 13.17 12.49 -5.30
CA GLU A 131 13.92 11.70 -6.27
C GLU A 131 15.05 10.94 -5.56
N ALA A 132 15.86 11.64 -4.76
CA ALA A 132 16.90 11.06 -3.92
C ALA A 132 16.33 10.03 -2.92
N ALA A 133 15.19 10.33 -2.29
CA ALA A 133 14.52 9.41 -1.38
C ALA A 133 14.01 8.13 -2.06
N THR A 134 13.70 8.19 -3.35
CA THR A 134 13.24 7.03 -4.12
C THR A 134 14.44 6.20 -4.59
N GLU A 135 15.50 6.85 -5.09
CA GLU A 135 16.75 6.17 -5.48
C GLU A 135 17.40 5.43 -4.30
N GLU A 136 17.37 6.00 -3.09
CA GLU A 136 17.89 5.34 -1.89
C GLU A 136 17.12 4.05 -1.56
N LEU A 137 15.82 3.96 -1.89
CA LEU A 137 15.03 2.74 -1.67
C LEU A 137 15.39 1.63 -2.66
N ASP A 138 15.66 1.97 -3.92
CA ASP A 138 16.11 1.01 -4.93
C ASP A 138 17.56 0.58 -4.72
N GLY A 139 18.41 1.49 -4.23
CA GLY A 139 19.83 1.27 -4.00
C GLY A 139 20.19 0.52 -2.72
N THR A 140 19.26 0.41 -1.76
CA THR A 140 19.55 -0.24 -0.48
C THR A 140 19.06 -1.68 -0.37
N LEU A 141 19.92 -2.59 -0.81
CA LEU A 141 19.93 -3.99 -0.39
C LEU A 141 20.34 -4.09 1.08
N TRP A 142 19.37 -3.98 1.98
CA TRP A 142 19.55 -4.36 3.39
C TRP A 142 19.20 -5.83 3.58
N ALA A 143 20.12 -6.69 3.12
CA ALA A 143 20.07 -8.16 3.08
C ALA A 143 19.08 -8.80 2.09
#